data_AF-A0A1Q6JSG1-F1
#
_entry.id   AF-A0A1Q6JSG1-F1
#
_cell.length_a   1.000
_cell.length_b   1.000
_cell.length_c   1.000
_cell.angle_alpha   90.00
_cell.angle_beta   90.00
_cell.angle_gamma   90.00
#
_symmetry.space_group_name_H-M   'P 1'
#
loop_
_entity.id
_entity.type
_entity.pdbx_description
1 polymer ?
#
loop_
_entity_poly.entity_id
_entity_poly.type
_entity_poly.pdbx_seq_one_letter_code
_entity_poly.pdbx_strand_id
1 'polypeptide(L)'
;MNTVEEKLKRAQKLITKNISTEEMLEVLKIIGVGMTADEIESYRLWGDYMPLGDEHPYTKSERYLHILWELIDKVPLGINCTFAIPFRQTIAKNLFKKCGEGFVAAEGCRFNYGHQIEVGDNVSWNMGCYVDSKGGVSFGDFAMLTEYVKMGL
;
A
#
# COMPACT_ATOMS: atom_id res chain seq x y z
N MET A 1 7.16 -0.34 27.13
CA MET A 1 7.54 -0.79 25.77
C MET A 1 6.24 -0.88 24.99
N ASN A 2 6.00 -0.05 23.96
CA ASN A 2 4.77 -0.18 23.17
C ASN A 2 4.78 -1.53 22.43
N THR A 3 3.71 -2.28 22.58
CA THR A 3 3.48 -3.56 21.91
C THR A 3 3.34 -3.36 20.39
N VAL A 4 3.52 -4.44 19.62
CA VAL A 4 3.31 -4.44 18.15
C VAL A 4 1.88 -4.01 17.81
N GLU A 5 0.90 -4.45 18.60
CA GLU A 5 -0.51 -4.10 18.41
C GLU A 5 -0.78 -2.60 18.64
N GLU A 6 -0.18 -1.99 19.65
CA GLU A 6 -0.32 -0.55 19.89
C GLU A 6 0.30 0.28 18.76
N LYS A 7 1.45 -0.15 18.25
CA LYS A 7 2.07 0.47 17.06
C LYS A 7 1.14 0.37 15.85
N LEU A 8 0.55 -0.80 15.61
CA LEU A 8 -0.37 -1.00 14.49
C LEU A 8 -1.61 -0.10 14.63
N LYS A 9 -2.28 -0.13 15.79
CA LYS A 9 -3.46 0.71 16.05
C LYS A 9 -3.18 2.19 15.84
N ARG A 10 -1.98 2.65 16.22
CA ARG A 10 -1.56 4.04 16.01
C ARG A 10 -1.35 4.34 14.52
N ALA A 11 -0.64 3.47 13.79
CA ALA A 11 -0.45 3.63 12.35
C ALA A 11 -1.79 3.65 11.60
N GLN A 12 -2.71 2.75 11.94
CA GLN A 12 -4.02 2.66 11.29
C GLN A 12 -4.88 3.92 11.47
N LYS A 13 -4.71 4.66 12.56
CA LYS A 13 -5.41 5.94 12.77
C LYS A 13 -4.86 7.07 11.91
N LEU A 14 -3.57 7.00 11.56
CA LEU A 14 -2.86 8.02 10.77
C LEU A 14 -2.97 7.74 9.26
N ILE A 15 -3.05 6.46 8.87
CA ILE A 15 -3.19 6.06 7.47
C ILE A 15 -4.64 6.29 7.03
N THR A 16 -4.87 7.44 6.39
CA THR A 16 -6.16 7.83 5.84
C THR A 16 -6.04 8.19 4.36
N LYS A 17 -7.17 8.29 3.65
CA LYS A 17 -7.25 8.72 2.25
C LYS A 17 -6.62 10.10 2.00
N ASN A 18 -6.54 10.95 3.02
CA ASN A 18 -5.99 12.30 2.94
C ASN A 18 -4.79 12.49 3.88
N ILE A 19 -3.94 11.46 4.03
CA ILE A 19 -2.80 11.47 4.95
C ILE A 19 -1.91 12.72 4.75
N SER A 20 -1.63 13.44 5.83
CA SER A 20 -0.77 14.64 5.81
C SER A 20 0.73 14.28 5.81
N THR A 21 1.60 15.25 5.56
CA THR A 21 3.06 15.05 5.68
C THR A 21 3.45 14.70 7.13
N GLU A 22 2.85 15.34 8.12
CA GLU A 22 3.11 15.08 9.54
C GLU A 22 2.67 13.66 9.94
N GLU A 23 1.49 13.24 9.48
CA GLU A 23 0.98 11.89 9.72
C GLU A 23 1.86 10.84 9.03
N MET A 24 2.25 11.07 7.78
CA MET A 24 3.19 10.22 7.04
C MET A 24 4.52 10.05 7.79
N LEU A 25 5.13 11.15 8.24
CA LEU A 25 6.37 11.12 9.03
C LEU A 25 6.21 10.33 10.33
N GLU A 26 5.05 10.42 10.98
CA GLU A 26 4.80 9.66 12.19
C GLU A 26 4.61 8.17 11.92
N VAL A 27 3.94 7.79 10.81
CA VAL A 27 3.85 6.40 10.37
C VAL A 27 5.24 5.83 10.06
N LEU A 28 6.10 6.59 9.38
CA LEU A 28 7.48 6.18 9.11
C LEU A 28 8.26 5.89 10.40
N LYS A 29 8.17 6.76 11.40
CA LYS A 29 8.77 6.51 12.72
C LYS A 29 8.22 5.24 13.37
N ILE A 30 6.92 4.98 13.26
CA ILE A 30 6.30 3.77 13.82
C ILE A 30 6.90 2.51 13.21
N ILE A 31 7.11 2.51 11.88
CA ILE A 31 7.70 1.37 11.15
C ILE A 31 9.23 1.33 11.22
N GLY A 32 9.86 2.32 11.86
CA GLY A 32 11.31 2.37 12.09
C GLY A 32 12.10 3.00 10.94
N VAL A 33 11.47 3.78 10.07
CA VAL A 33 12.11 4.51 8.98
C VAL A 33 12.34 5.96 9.39
N GLY A 34 13.60 6.41 9.33
CA GLY A 34 13.97 7.81 9.57
C GLY A 34 14.12 8.54 8.24
N MET A 35 13.19 9.44 7.94
CA MET A 35 13.23 10.33 6.76
C MET A 35 12.65 11.70 7.11
N THR A 36 13.06 12.70 6.35
CA THR A 36 12.54 14.08 6.40
C THR A 36 11.39 14.27 5.40
N ALA A 37 10.62 15.35 5.58
CA ALA A 37 9.56 15.72 4.64
C ALA A 37 10.10 15.90 3.22
N ASP A 38 11.20 16.65 3.07
CA ASP A 38 11.81 16.93 1.76
C ASP A 38 12.27 15.65 1.05
N GLU A 39 12.88 14.71 1.79
CA GLU A 39 13.27 13.42 1.22
C GLU A 39 12.07 12.65 0.69
N ILE A 40 10.96 12.57 1.45
CA ILE A 40 9.77 11.83 1.03
C ILE A 40 9.07 12.53 -0.14
N GLU A 41 9.02 13.86 -0.13
CA GLU A 41 8.43 14.66 -1.22
C GLU A 41 9.25 14.56 -2.51
N SER A 42 10.54 14.27 -2.40
CA SER A 42 11.41 14.00 -3.55
C SER A 42 11.15 12.64 -4.20
N TYR A 43 10.50 11.68 -3.51
CA TYR A 43 10.32 10.33 -4.04
C TYR A 43 9.40 10.32 -5.26
N ARG A 44 9.81 9.54 -6.25
CA ARG A 44 9.03 9.21 -7.43
C ARG A 44 8.84 7.71 -7.50
N LEU A 45 7.64 7.31 -7.88
CA LEU A 45 7.21 5.94 -8.05
C LEU A 45 7.27 5.59 -9.54
N TRP A 46 7.28 4.31 -9.85
CA TRP A 46 7.33 3.82 -11.24
C TRP A 46 6.27 4.49 -12.13
N GLY A 47 5.05 4.65 -11.62
CA GLY A 47 3.93 5.24 -12.36
C GLY A 47 4.14 6.70 -12.79
N ASP A 48 5.03 7.46 -12.14
CA ASP A 48 5.33 8.87 -12.52
C ASP A 48 6.15 8.98 -13.81
N TYR A 49 6.83 7.91 -14.20
CA TYR A 49 7.68 7.88 -15.39
C TYR A 49 6.99 7.23 -16.59
N MET A 50 5.74 6.80 -16.42
CA MET A 50 4.93 6.17 -17.45
C MET A 50 3.99 7.19 -18.09
N PRO A 51 3.59 7.01 -19.37
CA PRO A 51 2.70 7.97 -20.05
C PRO A 51 1.40 8.27 -19.30
N LEU A 52 0.83 7.27 -18.61
CA LEU A 52 -0.41 7.45 -17.84
C LEU A 52 -0.21 8.29 -16.57
N GLY A 53 1.03 8.41 -16.07
CA GLY A 53 1.36 9.29 -14.95
C GLY A 53 1.16 10.77 -15.27
N ASP A 54 1.29 11.16 -16.54
CA ASP A 54 1.03 12.53 -16.99
C ASP A 54 -0.48 12.82 -17.13
N GLU A 55 -1.28 11.80 -17.48
CA GLU A 55 -2.74 11.91 -17.62
C GLU A 55 -3.47 11.82 -16.26
N HIS A 56 -3.00 10.93 -15.39
CA HIS A 56 -3.57 10.64 -14.08
C HIS A 56 -2.48 10.66 -13.01
N PRO A 57 -1.93 11.84 -12.67
CA PRO A 57 -0.86 11.95 -11.70
C PRO A 57 -1.35 11.55 -10.31
N TYR A 58 -0.45 10.93 -9.55
CA TYR A 58 -0.65 10.72 -8.13
C TYR A 58 -0.93 12.03 -7.41
N THR A 59 -1.99 12.06 -6.61
CA THR A 59 -2.09 13.04 -5.53
C THR A 59 -0.96 12.80 -4.52
N LYS A 60 -0.66 13.83 -3.72
CA LYS A 60 0.33 13.73 -2.64
C LYS A 60 0.02 12.58 -1.66
N SER A 61 -1.25 12.43 -1.28
CA SER A 61 -1.71 11.37 -0.36
C SER A 61 -1.55 9.97 -0.97
N GLU A 62 -2.00 9.76 -2.21
CA GLU A 62 -1.87 8.45 -2.88
C GLU A 62 -0.41 8.03 -3.02
N ARG A 63 0.47 8.99 -3.32
CA ARG A 63 1.91 8.76 -3.36
C ARG A 63 2.45 8.30 -2.01
N TYR A 64 2.08 8.97 -0.91
CA TYR A 64 2.51 8.58 0.44
C TYR A 64 2.04 7.18 0.81
N LEU A 65 0.77 6.87 0.54
CA LEU A 65 0.20 5.55 0.78
C LEU A 65 0.94 4.45 -0.01
N HIS A 66 1.25 4.70 -1.27
CA HIS A 66 2.00 3.74 -2.10
C HIS A 66 3.47 3.63 -1.62
N ILE A 67 4.11 4.72 -1.21
CA ILE A 67 5.45 4.65 -0.60
C ILE A 67 5.43 3.80 0.68
N LEU A 68 4.44 3.97 1.56
CA LEU A 68 4.30 3.15 2.76
C LEU A 68 4.11 1.66 2.43
N TRP A 69 3.36 1.37 1.37
CA TRP A 69 3.18 0.01 0.87
C TRP A 69 4.50 -0.63 0.43
N GLU A 70 5.37 0.13 -0.24
CA GLU A 70 6.68 -0.36 -0.67
C GLU A 70 7.67 -0.49 0.50
N LEU A 71 7.62 0.45 1.45
CA LEU A 71 8.57 0.51 2.57
C LEU A 71 8.33 -0.54 3.65
N ILE A 72 7.08 -0.98 3.87
CA ILE A 72 6.81 -1.98 4.94
C ILE A 72 7.56 -3.30 4.69
N ASP A 73 7.79 -3.65 3.43
CA ASP A 73 8.54 -4.85 3.01
C ASP A 73 10.06 -4.68 3.13
N LYS A 74 10.53 -3.48 3.50
CA LYS A 74 11.96 -3.14 3.63
C LYS A 74 12.41 -2.97 5.07
N VAL A 75 11.53 -3.23 6.04
CA VAL A 75 11.79 -3.10 7.47
C VAL A 75 11.50 -4.39 8.23
N PRO A 76 12.10 -4.62 9.41
CA PRO A 76 11.86 -5.85 10.18
C PRO A 76 10.38 -6.12 10.52
N LEU A 77 9.57 -5.06 10.65
CA LEU A 77 8.13 -5.20 10.88
C LEU A 77 7.37 -5.82 9.70
N GLY A 78 7.92 -5.79 8.49
CA GLY A 78 7.32 -6.41 7.30
C GLY A 78 7.17 -7.92 7.38
N ILE A 79 8.05 -8.57 8.15
CA ILE A 79 8.03 -10.02 8.40
C ILE A 79 6.95 -10.41 9.43
N ASN A 80 6.57 -9.48 10.31
CA ASN A 80 5.55 -9.73 11.33
C ASN A 80 4.15 -9.63 10.71
N CYS A 81 3.57 -10.77 10.31
CA CYS A 81 2.25 -10.82 9.69
C CYS A 81 1.14 -10.14 10.51
N THR A 82 1.20 -10.21 11.84
CA THR A 82 0.24 -9.53 12.74
C THR A 82 0.25 -8.01 12.57
N PHE A 83 1.38 -7.44 12.13
CA PHE A 83 1.51 -6.03 11.81
C PHE A 83 1.34 -5.76 10.30
N ALA A 84 2.12 -6.44 9.46
CA ALA A 84 2.28 -6.10 8.06
C ALA A 84 1.00 -6.35 7.23
N ILE A 85 0.25 -7.42 7.50
CA ILE A 85 -0.98 -7.72 6.76
C ILE A 85 -2.06 -6.66 7.03
N PRO A 86 -2.44 -6.37 8.29
CA PRO A 86 -3.40 -5.29 8.56
C PRO A 86 -2.90 -3.91 8.13
N PHE A 87 -1.59 -3.66 8.16
CA PHE A 87 -1.00 -2.41 7.67
C PHE A 87 -1.22 -2.23 6.17
N ARG A 88 -0.88 -3.25 5.35
CA ARG A 88 -1.18 -3.25 3.90
C ARG A 88 -2.68 -3.15 3.65
N GLN A 89 -3.51 -3.86 4.41
CA GLN A 89 -4.97 -3.77 4.29
C GLN A 89 -5.50 -2.36 4.55
N THR A 90 -4.99 -1.65 5.57
CA THR A 90 -5.37 -0.26 5.83
C THR A 90 -4.93 0.67 4.70
N ILE A 91 -3.75 0.46 4.12
CA ILE A 91 -3.33 1.22 2.94
C ILE A 91 -4.27 0.95 1.76
N ALA A 92 -4.56 -0.32 1.45
CA ALA A 92 -5.46 -0.69 0.35
C ALA A 92 -6.84 -0.03 0.50
N LYS A 93 -7.42 -0.03 1.72
CA LYS A 93 -8.70 0.65 1.99
C LYS A 93 -8.70 2.16 1.72
N ASN A 94 -7.53 2.80 1.77
CA ASN A 94 -7.40 4.25 1.57
C ASN A 94 -6.82 4.64 0.20
N LEU A 95 -6.10 3.73 -0.47
CA LEU A 95 -5.43 3.96 -1.75
C LEU A 95 -6.19 3.36 -2.93
N PHE A 96 -6.81 2.19 -2.77
CA PHE A 96 -7.52 1.54 -3.86
C PHE A 96 -8.84 2.25 -4.15
N LYS A 97 -9.31 2.12 -5.39
CA LYS A 97 -10.61 2.67 -5.80
C LYS A 97 -11.74 2.07 -4.96
N LYS A 98 -11.63 0.77 -4.67
CA LYS A 98 -12.50 0.02 -3.77
C LYS A 98 -11.69 -1.09 -3.09
N CYS A 99 -11.91 -1.28 -1.80
CA CYS A 99 -11.39 -2.44 -1.08
C CYS A 99 -12.46 -3.01 -0.15
N GLY A 100 -12.89 -4.23 -0.43
CA GLY A 100 -13.82 -5.00 0.41
C GLY A 100 -13.21 -5.43 1.75
N GLU A 101 -14.02 -6.12 2.54
CA GLU A 101 -13.60 -6.70 3.81
C GLU A 101 -12.80 -8.00 3.61
N GLY A 102 -11.91 -8.31 4.55
CA GLY A 102 -11.12 -9.54 4.47
C GLY A 102 -10.03 -9.57 3.39
N PHE A 103 -9.72 -8.44 2.73
CA PHE A 103 -8.58 -8.35 1.81
C PHE A 103 -7.25 -8.65 2.54
N VAL A 104 -6.45 -9.54 1.96
CA VAL A 104 -5.12 -9.92 2.48
C VAL A 104 -4.09 -9.81 1.37
N ALA A 105 -2.99 -9.12 1.64
CA ALA A 105 -1.83 -9.08 0.75
C ALA A 105 -0.57 -9.53 1.52
N ALA A 106 0.06 -10.59 1.02
CA ALA A 106 1.32 -11.10 1.54
C ALA A 106 2.49 -10.17 1.17
N GLU A 107 3.66 -10.47 1.73
CA GLU A 107 4.90 -9.74 1.43
C GLU A 107 5.24 -9.76 -0.06
N GLY A 108 5.77 -8.64 -0.56
CA GLY A 108 6.25 -8.50 -1.92
C GLY A 108 5.16 -8.30 -2.97
N CYS A 109 3.89 -8.21 -2.58
CA CYS A 109 2.82 -7.80 -3.48
C CYS A 109 3.03 -6.36 -3.93
N ARG A 110 2.99 -6.07 -5.23
CA ARG A 110 3.24 -4.73 -5.78
C ARG A 110 2.25 -4.38 -6.89
N PHE A 111 2.11 -3.08 -7.16
CA PHE A 111 1.27 -2.54 -8.22
C PHE A 111 1.81 -1.18 -8.71
N ASN A 112 1.28 -0.67 -9.81
CA ASN A 112 1.71 0.62 -10.39
C ASN A 112 0.69 1.77 -10.27
N TYR A 113 -0.62 1.51 -10.22
CA TYR A 113 -1.66 2.55 -10.03
C TYR A 113 -2.72 2.06 -9.05
N GLY A 114 -2.44 2.18 -7.75
CA GLY A 114 -3.34 1.65 -6.70
C GLY A 114 -4.76 2.20 -6.80
N HIS A 115 -4.94 3.48 -7.14
CA HIS A 115 -6.24 4.12 -7.32
C HIS A 115 -7.06 3.60 -8.51
N GLN A 116 -6.54 2.66 -9.30
CA GLN A 116 -7.25 1.97 -10.38
C GLN A 116 -7.56 0.50 -10.05
N ILE A 117 -7.30 0.08 -8.82
CA ILE A 117 -7.57 -1.27 -8.35
C ILE A 117 -8.90 -1.29 -7.59
N GLU A 118 -9.73 -2.27 -7.92
CA GLU A 118 -10.93 -2.61 -7.15
C GLU A 118 -10.81 -4.05 -6.64
N VAL A 119 -10.93 -4.24 -5.32
CA VAL A 119 -11.00 -5.57 -4.71
C VAL A 119 -12.33 -5.77 -4.00
N GLY A 120 -12.96 -6.93 -4.25
CA GLY A 120 -14.13 -7.42 -3.54
C GLY A 120 -13.81 -7.93 -2.13
N ASP A 121 -14.74 -8.69 -1.57
CA ASP A 121 -14.61 -9.28 -0.23
C ASP A 121 -13.79 -10.58 -0.26
N ASN A 122 -12.98 -10.80 0.78
CA ASN A 122 -12.16 -12.01 0.97
C ASN A 122 -11.19 -12.31 -0.19
N VAL A 123 -10.66 -11.27 -0.83
CA VAL A 123 -9.61 -11.39 -1.85
C VAL A 123 -8.24 -11.60 -1.20
N SER A 124 -7.42 -12.48 -1.76
CA SER A 124 -6.07 -12.73 -1.27
C SER A 124 -5.01 -12.62 -2.37
N TRP A 125 -3.92 -11.91 -2.08
CA TRP A 125 -2.72 -11.89 -2.91
C TRP A 125 -1.57 -12.56 -2.16
N ASN A 126 -1.09 -13.69 -2.67
CA ASN A 126 0.04 -14.40 -2.09
C ASN A 126 1.37 -13.73 -2.44
N MET A 127 2.46 -14.29 -1.91
CA MET A 127 3.77 -13.65 -1.91
C MET A 127 4.22 -13.21 -3.31
N GLY A 128 4.73 -11.99 -3.43
CA GLY A 128 5.44 -11.55 -4.62
C GLY A 128 4.57 -11.29 -5.87
N CYS A 129 3.25 -11.17 -5.73
CA CYS A 129 2.38 -10.84 -6.87
C CYS A 129 2.68 -9.45 -7.43
N TYR A 130 2.47 -9.26 -8.74
CA TYR A 130 2.50 -7.94 -9.38
C TYR A 130 1.21 -7.69 -10.16
N VAL A 131 0.52 -6.61 -9.83
CA VAL A 131 -0.70 -6.17 -10.52
C VAL A 131 -0.40 -4.90 -11.31
N ASP A 132 -0.26 -5.03 -12.62
CA ASP A 132 -0.23 -3.90 -13.54
C ASP A 132 -1.66 -3.38 -13.73
N SER A 133 -2.00 -2.30 -13.04
CA SER A 133 -3.33 -1.69 -13.01
C SER A 133 -3.47 -0.49 -13.95
N LYS A 134 -2.63 -0.41 -14.99
CA LYS A 134 -2.67 0.71 -15.95
C LYS A 134 -4.02 0.86 -16.65
N GLY A 135 -4.64 -0.24 -17.10
CA GLY A 135 -5.98 -0.24 -17.68
C GLY A 135 -7.12 -0.36 -16.65
N GLY A 136 -6.79 -0.34 -15.35
CA GLY A 136 -7.69 -0.71 -14.27
C GLY A 136 -7.82 -2.23 -14.11
N VAL A 137 -7.92 -2.69 -12.86
CA VAL A 137 -8.06 -4.12 -12.52
C VAL A 137 -9.12 -4.30 -11.43
N SER A 138 -10.02 -5.26 -11.63
CA SER A 138 -11.06 -5.61 -10.67
C SER A 138 -10.95 -7.09 -10.26
N PHE A 139 -10.92 -7.34 -8.96
CA PHE A 139 -10.99 -8.66 -8.36
C PHE A 139 -12.38 -8.86 -7.74
N GLY A 140 -13.08 -9.91 -8.15
CA GLY A 140 -14.34 -10.32 -7.54
C GLY A 140 -14.13 -10.95 -6.15
N ASP A 141 -15.24 -11.19 -5.45
CA ASP A 141 -15.20 -11.80 -4.11
C ASP A 141 -14.55 -13.19 -4.15
N PHE A 142 -13.79 -13.53 -3.11
CA PHE A 142 -13.04 -14.79 -2.97
C PHE A 142 -11.98 -15.06 -4.05
N ALA A 143 -11.63 -14.08 -4.88
CA ALA A 143 -10.53 -14.21 -5.83
C ALA A 143 -9.18 -14.37 -5.10
N MET A 144 -8.27 -15.12 -5.70
CA MET A 144 -6.93 -15.34 -5.17
C MET A 144 -5.88 -15.22 -6.27
N LEU A 145 -4.79 -14.50 -5.98
CA LEU A 145 -3.55 -14.60 -6.74
C LEU A 145 -2.59 -15.51 -5.98
N THR A 146 -2.12 -16.57 -6.65
CA THR A 146 -1.06 -17.41 -6.11
C THR A 146 0.29 -16.72 -6.23
N GLU A 147 1.29 -17.29 -5.56
CA GLU A 147 2.62 -16.70 -5.42
C GLU A 147 3.22 -16.32 -6.78
N TYR A 148 3.82 -15.13 -6.84
CA TYR A 148 4.55 -14.60 -7.99
C TYR A 148 3.74 -14.46 -9.29
N VAL A 149 2.41 -14.52 -9.22
CA VAL A 149 1.56 -14.18 -10.37
C VAL A 149 1.78 -12.72 -10.76
N LYS A 150 1.95 -12.50 -12.06
CA LYS A 150 2.00 -11.18 -12.68
C LYS A 150 0.85 -11.07 -13.64
N MET A 151 0.02 -10.04 -13.47
CA MET A 151 -1.12 -9.79 -14.34
C MET A 151 -1.18 -8.32 -14.70
N GLY A 152 -1.78 -8.02 -15.85
CA GLY A 152 -1.96 -6.66 -16.32
C GLY A 152 -3.09 -6.56 -17.34
N LEU A 153 -3.74 -5.40 -17.38
CA LEU A 153 -4.76 -5.02 -18.35
C LEU A 153 -4.35 -3.71 -19.04
#